data_AF-W4UZ11-F1
#
_entry.id   AF-W4UZ11-F1
#
_cell.length_a   1.000
_cell.length_b   1.000
_cell.length_c   1.000
_cell.angle_alpha   90.00
_cell.angle_beta   90.00
_cell.angle_gamma   90.00
#
_symmetry.space_group_name_H-M   'P 1'
#
loop_
_entity.id
_entity.type
_entity.pdbx_description
1 polymer ?
#
loop_
_entity_poly.entity_id
_entity_poly.type
_entity_poly.pdbx_seq_one_letter_code
_entity_poly.pdbx_strand_id
1 'polypeptide(L)'
;MKLDKLLSILLGFVLLAGFTSCSEDKSVFGDEFEIPELTDKNTIQFTVDLTSGTWKQLEIFASGGRVVVDWGDGRVQKVEDPGSLSGGIRYRYGNSKTYRVRIWAEELSFLNISGLLLTLRDLQMGYFPNMSDLSINSIVGTKALDLSSSCPNVKTINVGNNADLEQIDISRCSKLESIQLYTHPKLTSLKLGAHPKLIGLYCTGTSLRTLSFKGLPEMREIDCSNNPNLSTIEVDDGQQIGALLCYSCAFKNMDWLDHITGLSELACHGNQLTELDLSAHPYLAYLNCSNNQLTRLSIPTSKSTRQLACHSNRLDANSLNELFENLPDMSSFVTPTLQFRISYYDNPGEKDCDADIAVQRGWTITESKPAN
;
A
#
# COMPACT_ATOMS: atom_id res chain seq x y z
N MET A 1 -66.88 -27.15 -5.86
CA MET A 1 -68.06 -27.14 -6.74
C MET A 1 -68.07 -25.78 -7.44
N LYS A 2 -67.37 -25.62 -8.58
CA LYS A 2 -67.93 -25.73 -9.95
C LYS A 2 -69.27 -25.02 -10.10
N LEU A 3 -69.35 -23.97 -10.92
CA LEU A 3 -70.02 -24.09 -12.22
C LEU A 3 -69.72 -22.90 -13.14
N ASP A 4 -69.16 -23.23 -14.31
CA ASP A 4 -69.05 -22.42 -15.52
C ASP A 4 -70.41 -22.04 -16.12
N LYS A 5 -70.45 -20.93 -16.87
CA LYS A 5 -71.28 -20.68 -18.08
C LYS A 5 -70.57 -19.57 -18.89
N LEU A 6 -69.97 -19.85 -20.06
CA LEU A 6 -70.58 -19.99 -21.40
C LEU A 6 -71.46 -18.77 -21.76
N LEU A 7 -71.46 -18.14 -22.94
CA LEU A 7 -70.94 -18.31 -24.32
C LEU A 7 -71.24 -16.93 -24.99
N SER A 8 -70.73 -16.46 -26.14
CA SER A 8 -70.78 -17.06 -27.49
C SER A 8 -70.08 -16.13 -28.51
N ILE A 9 -69.16 -16.66 -29.33
CA ILE A 9 -69.27 -16.94 -30.79
C ILE A 9 -69.05 -15.70 -31.70
N LEU A 10 -67.98 -15.66 -32.49
CA LEU A 10 -68.07 -15.80 -33.97
C LEU A 10 -66.69 -15.90 -34.67
N LEU A 11 -66.55 -16.99 -35.44
CA LEU A 11 -65.82 -17.23 -36.69
C LEU A 11 -64.54 -16.45 -37.06
N GLY A 12 -63.50 -17.22 -37.42
CA GLY A 12 -63.07 -17.26 -38.83
C GLY A 12 -61.70 -16.71 -39.19
N PHE A 13 -60.74 -17.62 -39.37
CA PHE A 13 -59.64 -17.62 -40.35
C PHE A 13 -58.69 -16.41 -40.50
N VAL A 14 -57.45 -16.67 -40.06
CA VAL A 14 -56.16 -16.43 -40.74
C VAL A 14 -55.95 -15.07 -41.42
N LEU A 15 -55.12 -14.23 -40.78
CA LEU A 15 -54.14 -13.40 -41.46
C LEU A 15 -52.85 -13.37 -40.63
N LEU A 16 -51.80 -14.00 -41.18
CA LEU A 16 -50.42 -13.79 -40.81
C LEU A 16 -50.09 -12.30 -41.02
N ALA A 17 -49.77 -11.59 -39.93
CA ALA A 17 -48.95 -10.39 -39.97
C ALA A 17 -48.26 -10.26 -38.61
N GLY A 18 -46.93 -10.04 -38.65
CA GLY A 18 -46.01 -10.31 -37.56
C GLY A 18 -46.32 -9.61 -36.25
N PHE A 19 -46.42 -10.41 -35.19
CA PHE A 19 -45.89 -9.99 -33.90
C PHE A 19 -44.44 -10.45 -33.86
N THR A 20 -43.53 -9.52 -34.11
CA THR A 20 -42.16 -9.63 -33.60
C THR A 20 -42.27 -9.84 -32.10
N SER A 21 -42.08 -11.07 -31.66
CA SER A 21 -41.69 -11.39 -30.30
C SER A 21 -40.37 -10.67 -30.06
N CYS A 22 -40.41 -9.43 -29.56
CA CYS A 22 -39.29 -8.87 -28.83
C CYS A 22 -39.15 -9.72 -27.58
N SER A 23 -38.35 -10.79 -27.67
CA SER A 23 -37.73 -11.34 -26.47
C SER A 23 -36.92 -10.20 -25.90
N GLU A 24 -37.36 -9.59 -24.80
CA GLU A 24 -36.54 -8.66 -24.04
C GLU A 24 -35.19 -9.34 -23.82
N ASP A 25 -34.14 -8.76 -24.40
CA ASP A 25 -32.80 -9.28 -24.27
C ASP A 25 -32.35 -9.03 -22.83
N LYS A 26 -32.61 -10.00 -21.94
CA LYS A 26 -32.25 -9.97 -20.52
C LYS A 26 -30.73 -9.98 -20.28
N SER A 27 -29.93 -9.90 -21.34
CA SER A 27 -28.48 -9.75 -21.25
C SER A 27 -28.08 -8.37 -20.74
N VAL A 28 -28.80 -7.30 -21.09
CA VAL A 28 -28.52 -5.94 -20.64
C VAL A 28 -29.52 -5.51 -19.57
N PHE A 29 -29.03 -4.99 -18.44
CA PHE A 29 -29.86 -4.54 -17.33
C PHE A 29 -29.26 -3.33 -16.60
N GLY A 30 -30.03 -2.72 -15.71
CA GLY A 30 -29.63 -1.51 -14.97
C GLY A 30 -30.23 -0.24 -15.56
N ASP A 31 -29.57 0.90 -15.34
CA ASP A 31 -30.11 2.23 -15.66
C ASP A 31 -30.21 2.48 -17.19
N GLU A 32 -31.06 3.42 -17.58
CA GLU A 32 -31.33 3.72 -18.99
C GLU A 32 -30.38 4.78 -19.55
N PHE A 33 -29.30 4.32 -20.18
CA PHE A 33 -28.47 5.12 -21.09
C PHE A 33 -27.84 4.25 -22.19
N GLU A 34 -27.30 4.90 -23.22
CA GLU A 34 -26.61 4.23 -24.33
C GLU A 34 -25.27 3.63 -23.88
N ILE A 35 -25.00 2.39 -24.28
CA ILE A 35 -23.72 1.74 -23.99
C ILE A 35 -22.68 2.23 -25.01
N PRO A 36 -21.57 2.84 -24.57
CA PRO A 36 -20.50 3.21 -25.47
C PRO A 36 -19.71 1.97 -25.94
N GLU A 37 -18.94 2.14 -27.00
CA GLU A 37 -18.04 1.07 -27.46
C GLU A 37 -16.96 0.78 -26.41
N LEU A 38 -16.89 -0.48 -25.98
CA LEU A 38 -15.93 -0.98 -25.00
C LEU A 38 -14.60 -1.32 -25.71
N THR A 39 -13.65 -0.39 -25.66
CA THR A 39 -12.30 -0.55 -26.22
C THR A 39 -11.28 -0.77 -25.10
N ASP A 40 -10.09 -1.27 -25.43
CA ASP A 40 -9.03 -1.43 -24.43
C ASP A 40 -8.58 -0.09 -23.82
N LYS A 41 -8.71 1.01 -24.57
CA LYS A 41 -8.28 2.34 -24.13
C LYS A 41 -9.21 2.97 -23.08
N ASN A 42 -10.51 2.65 -23.09
CA ASN A 42 -11.50 3.26 -22.22
C ASN A 42 -12.10 2.28 -21.21
N THR A 43 -11.49 1.10 -21.04
CA THR A 43 -11.98 0.07 -20.12
C THR A 43 -10.90 -0.43 -19.17
N ILE A 44 -11.34 -0.87 -17.99
CA ILE A 44 -10.57 -1.75 -17.13
C ILE A 44 -10.93 -3.18 -17.54
N GLN A 45 -9.94 -4.05 -17.66
CA GLN A 45 -10.16 -5.45 -18.00
C GLN A 45 -9.42 -6.35 -17.04
N PHE A 46 -10.05 -7.45 -16.67
CA PHE A 46 -9.41 -8.50 -15.90
C PHE A 46 -10.20 -9.80 -16.09
N THR A 47 -9.58 -10.87 -15.66
CA THR A 47 -10.11 -12.22 -15.72
C THR A 47 -10.55 -12.66 -14.32
N VAL A 48 -11.77 -13.17 -14.20
CA VAL A 48 -12.26 -13.88 -13.02
C VAL A 48 -12.19 -15.37 -13.29
N ASP A 49 -11.46 -16.10 -12.44
CA ASP A 49 -11.27 -17.55 -12.56
C ASP A 49 -11.97 -18.29 -11.40
N LEU A 50 -12.85 -19.23 -11.74
CA LEU A 50 -13.60 -20.04 -10.80
C LEU A 50 -13.23 -21.50 -10.96
N THR A 51 -12.21 -21.93 -10.22
CA THR A 51 -11.67 -23.30 -10.28
C THR A 51 -12.31 -24.26 -9.28
N SER A 52 -13.04 -23.75 -8.28
CA SER A 52 -13.51 -24.54 -7.13
C SER A 52 -14.97 -25.00 -7.18
N GLY A 53 -15.73 -24.67 -8.24
CA GLY A 53 -17.16 -25.01 -8.35
C GLY A 53 -18.08 -24.36 -7.31
N THR A 54 -17.55 -23.55 -6.39
CA THR A 54 -18.30 -22.72 -5.46
C THR A 54 -18.58 -21.36 -6.08
N TRP A 55 -19.76 -20.81 -5.79
CA TRP A 55 -20.08 -19.46 -6.25
C TRP A 55 -19.15 -18.44 -5.57
N LYS A 56 -18.82 -17.38 -6.30
CA LYS A 56 -18.07 -16.23 -5.75
C LYS A 56 -18.69 -14.91 -6.17
N GLN A 57 -18.49 -13.87 -5.38
CA GLN A 57 -19.05 -12.53 -5.60
C GLN A 57 -17.95 -11.51 -5.82
N LEU A 58 -17.96 -10.88 -6.99
CA LEU A 58 -17.13 -9.73 -7.31
C LEU A 58 -17.83 -8.45 -6.86
N GLU A 59 -17.07 -7.55 -6.24
CA GLU A 59 -17.55 -6.26 -5.76
C GLU A 59 -16.69 -5.15 -6.36
N ILE A 60 -17.36 -4.22 -7.04
CA ILE A 60 -16.73 -3.04 -7.64
C ILE A 60 -17.34 -1.83 -6.96
N PHE A 61 -16.52 -1.11 -6.21
CA PHE A 61 -16.88 0.20 -5.70
C PHE A 61 -16.27 1.23 -6.64
N ALA A 62 -17.10 2.11 -7.17
CA ALA A 62 -16.69 3.11 -8.13
C ALA A 62 -17.46 4.41 -7.88
N SER A 63 -16.85 5.54 -8.22
CA SER A 63 -17.55 6.83 -8.29
C SER A 63 -17.04 7.64 -9.47
N GLY A 64 -17.85 8.62 -9.89
CA GLY A 64 -17.54 9.51 -11.00
C GLY A 64 -18.13 9.00 -12.31
N GLY A 65 -19.09 9.75 -12.83
CA GLY A 65 -19.80 9.45 -14.08
C GLY A 65 -20.50 8.09 -14.09
N ARG A 66 -20.92 7.71 -15.28
CA ARG A 66 -21.63 6.45 -15.55
C ARG A 66 -20.65 5.29 -15.71
N VAL A 67 -21.10 4.08 -15.36
CA VAL A 67 -20.33 2.84 -15.49
C VAL A 67 -21.13 1.79 -16.26
N VAL A 68 -20.44 1.06 -17.13
CA VAL A 68 -20.95 -0.15 -17.79
C VAL A 68 -20.02 -1.32 -17.45
N VAL A 69 -20.59 -2.40 -16.93
CA VAL A 69 -19.86 -3.63 -16.62
C VAL A 69 -20.33 -4.76 -17.52
N ASP A 70 -19.47 -5.23 -18.41
CA ASP A 70 -19.60 -6.52 -19.09
C ASP A 70 -19.03 -7.61 -18.18
N TRP A 71 -19.88 -8.52 -17.72
CA TRP A 71 -19.52 -9.56 -16.74
C TRP A 71 -18.79 -10.75 -17.37
N GLY A 72 -18.64 -10.80 -18.70
CA GLY A 72 -17.93 -11.86 -19.40
C GLY A 72 -18.73 -13.16 -19.56
N ASP A 73 -20.01 -13.16 -19.22
CA ASP A 73 -20.96 -14.26 -19.48
C ASP A 73 -22.09 -13.88 -20.43
N GLY A 74 -21.92 -12.77 -21.14
CA GLY A 74 -22.91 -12.18 -22.03
C GLY A 74 -23.83 -11.19 -21.33
N ARG A 75 -23.77 -11.03 -20.00
CA ARG A 75 -24.53 -10.00 -19.29
C ARG A 75 -23.78 -8.68 -19.17
N VAL A 76 -24.51 -7.59 -19.36
CA VAL A 76 -24.00 -6.22 -19.23
C VAL A 76 -24.88 -5.44 -18.25
N GLN A 77 -24.25 -4.79 -17.26
CA GLN A 77 -24.91 -3.94 -16.28
C GLN A 77 -24.58 -2.47 -16.51
N LYS A 78 -25.60 -1.62 -16.57
CA LYS A 78 -25.50 -0.17 -16.64
C LYS A 78 -25.78 0.45 -15.27
N VAL A 79 -24.94 1.40 -14.86
CA VAL A 79 -25.09 2.12 -13.60
C VAL A 79 -24.81 3.61 -13.83
N GLU A 80 -25.81 4.46 -13.60
CA GLU A 80 -25.71 5.90 -13.85
C GLU A 80 -24.89 6.61 -12.78
N ASP A 81 -25.07 6.24 -11.51
CA ASP A 81 -24.31 6.74 -10.37
C ASP A 81 -23.84 5.59 -9.46
N PRO A 82 -22.65 4.99 -9.73
CA PRO A 82 -22.13 3.89 -8.94
C PRO A 82 -21.79 4.27 -7.50
N GLY A 83 -21.56 5.56 -7.21
CA GLY A 83 -21.24 6.05 -5.87
C GLY A 83 -22.45 6.03 -4.93
N SER A 84 -23.66 6.04 -5.47
CA SER A 84 -24.91 5.92 -4.70
C SER A 84 -25.17 4.51 -4.17
N LEU A 85 -24.47 3.49 -4.69
CA LEU A 85 -24.70 2.09 -4.34
C LEU A 85 -23.95 1.72 -3.05
N SER A 86 -24.67 1.61 -1.94
CA SER A 86 -24.11 1.30 -0.61
C SER A 86 -23.30 -0.01 -0.52
N GLY A 87 -23.53 -0.96 -1.43
CA GLY A 87 -22.78 -2.21 -1.52
C GLY A 87 -21.91 -2.34 -2.77
N GLY A 88 -21.70 -1.24 -3.50
CA GLY A 88 -21.06 -1.25 -4.82
C GLY A 88 -21.86 -2.03 -5.88
N ILE A 89 -21.27 -2.15 -7.05
CA ILE A 89 -21.75 -3.00 -8.14
C ILE A 89 -21.32 -4.43 -7.83
N ARG A 90 -22.28 -5.35 -7.69
CA ARG A 90 -22.02 -6.73 -7.27
C ARG A 90 -22.51 -7.73 -8.29
N TYR A 91 -21.69 -8.74 -8.55
CA TYR A 91 -22.07 -9.84 -9.43
C TYR A 91 -21.63 -11.18 -8.86
N ARG A 92 -22.53 -12.16 -8.94
CA ARG A 92 -22.29 -13.52 -8.46
C ARG A 92 -22.10 -14.45 -9.64
N TYR A 93 -20.95 -15.10 -9.66
CA TYR A 93 -20.65 -16.14 -10.61
C TYR A 93 -20.89 -17.52 -10.00
N GLY A 94 -21.64 -18.38 -10.69
CA GLY A 94 -22.01 -19.72 -10.20
C GLY A 94 -21.41 -20.88 -10.98
N ASN A 95 -20.95 -20.65 -12.22
CA ASN A 95 -20.43 -21.73 -13.08
C ASN A 95 -18.90 -21.76 -13.05
N SER A 96 -18.33 -22.96 -12.95
CA SER A 96 -16.88 -23.21 -13.02
C SER A 96 -16.37 -22.92 -14.44
N LYS A 97 -15.94 -21.68 -14.67
CA LYS A 97 -15.34 -21.21 -15.91
C LYS A 97 -14.56 -19.93 -15.65
N THR A 98 -13.90 -19.46 -16.70
CA THR A 98 -13.21 -18.18 -16.74
C THR A 98 -14.10 -17.11 -17.36
N TYR A 99 -14.09 -15.91 -16.80
CA TYR A 99 -14.89 -14.77 -17.25
C TYR A 99 -13.95 -13.59 -17.53
N ARG A 100 -14.05 -12.99 -18.71
CA ARG A 100 -13.34 -11.75 -19.04
C ARG A 100 -14.25 -10.58 -18.74
N VAL A 101 -13.97 -9.86 -17.67
CA VAL A 101 -14.75 -8.71 -17.23
C VAL A 101 -14.20 -7.45 -17.89
N ARG A 102 -15.10 -6.57 -18.36
CA ARG A 102 -14.75 -5.24 -18.85
C ARG A 102 -15.59 -4.19 -18.16
N ILE A 103 -14.94 -3.16 -17.63
CA ILE A 103 -15.59 -2.03 -16.99
C ILE A 103 -15.27 -0.78 -17.81
N TRP A 104 -16.27 -0.20 -18.46
CA TRP A 104 -16.18 1.16 -18.97
C TRP A 104 -16.69 2.14 -17.93
N ALA A 105 -16.05 3.30 -17.86
CA ALA A 105 -16.46 4.37 -16.99
C ALA A 105 -16.16 5.72 -17.65
N GLU A 106 -17.10 6.65 -17.55
CA GLU A 106 -17.01 7.95 -18.23
C GLU A 106 -16.02 8.90 -17.55
N GLU A 107 -16.20 9.11 -16.24
CA GLU A 107 -15.45 10.08 -15.44
C GLU A 107 -14.94 9.46 -14.14
N LEU A 108 -14.48 8.21 -14.21
CA LEU A 108 -14.08 7.42 -13.05
C LEU A 108 -13.07 8.19 -12.19
N SER A 109 -13.46 8.44 -10.95
CA SER A 109 -12.70 9.22 -9.96
C SER A 109 -12.26 8.39 -8.76
N PHE A 110 -13.01 7.34 -8.44
CA PHE A 110 -12.67 6.35 -7.42
C PHE A 110 -12.87 4.97 -8.00
N LEU A 111 -11.97 4.05 -7.69
CA LEU A 111 -12.12 2.64 -7.98
C LEU A 111 -11.54 1.81 -6.83
N ASN A 112 -12.35 0.90 -6.31
CA ASN A 112 -11.89 -0.22 -5.50
C ASN A 112 -12.47 -1.50 -6.09
N ILE A 113 -11.58 -2.37 -6.57
CA ILE A 113 -11.96 -3.71 -6.99
C ILE A 113 -11.54 -4.66 -5.88
N SER A 114 -12.54 -5.26 -5.23
CA SER A 114 -12.33 -6.25 -4.19
C SER A 114 -13.18 -7.47 -4.48
N GLY A 115 -12.66 -8.64 -4.14
CA GLY A 115 -13.42 -9.87 -4.25
C GLY A 115 -13.17 -10.72 -3.02
N LEU A 116 -14.24 -11.06 -2.30
CA LEU A 116 -14.14 -11.95 -1.16
C LEU A 116 -13.62 -13.31 -1.66
N LEU A 117 -12.35 -13.62 -1.38
CA LEU A 117 -11.69 -14.86 -1.80
C LEU A 117 -11.64 -15.07 -3.33
N LEU A 118 -11.73 -13.99 -4.09
CA LEU A 118 -11.59 -13.96 -5.55
C LEU A 118 -10.24 -13.38 -5.92
N THR A 119 -9.47 -14.15 -6.69
CA THR A 119 -8.26 -13.66 -7.32
C THR A 119 -8.60 -13.15 -8.71
N LEU A 120 -8.18 -11.92 -9.01
CA LEU A 120 -8.30 -11.34 -10.35
C LEU A 120 -7.04 -11.66 -11.14
N ARG A 121 -7.17 -11.92 -12.43
CA ARG A 121 -6.04 -12.17 -13.33
C ARG A 121 -5.95 -11.15 -14.45
N ASP A 122 -4.76 -11.01 -15.01
CA ASP A 122 -4.54 -10.28 -16.27
C ASP A 122 -5.13 -8.87 -16.28
N LEU A 123 -4.94 -8.11 -15.18
CA LEU A 123 -5.46 -6.75 -15.08
C LEU A 123 -4.81 -5.85 -16.12
N GLN A 124 -5.66 -5.12 -16.83
CA GLN A 124 -5.29 -4.07 -17.76
C GLN A 124 -6.13 -2.83 -17.47
N MET A 125 -5.46 -1.69 -17.38
CA MET A 125 -6.10 -0.40 -17.10
C MET A 125 -6.09 0.45 -18.38
N GLY A 126 -7.27 0.90 -18.82
CA GLY A 126 -7.41 1.96 -19.81
C GLY A 126 -6.95 3.32 -19.30
N TYR A 127 -7.38 4.39 -19.97
CA TYR A 127 -7.05 5.78 -19.66
C TYR A 127 -8.15 6.47 -18.86
N PHE A 128 -7.88 6.72 -17.57
CA PHE A 128 -8.78 7.32 -16.60
C PHE A 128 -8.16 8.60 -16.02
N PRO A 129 -8.22 9.74 -16.74
CA PRO A 129 -7.58 10.99 -16.34
C PRO A 129 -8.24 11.68 -15.14
N ASN A 130 -9.45 11.28 -14.76
CA ASN A 130 -10.17 11.84 -13.60
C ASN A 130 -9.96 11.01 -12.33
N MET A 131 -9.24 9.88 -12.42
CA MET A 131 -8.94 9.03 -11.27
C MET A 131 -8.26 9.86 -10.19
N SER A 132 -8.85 9.86 -8.99
CA SER A 132 -8.32 10.48 -7.77
C SER A 132 -7.81 9.39 -6.82
N ASP A 133 -8.57 8.31 -6.68
CA ASP A 133 -8.35 7.30 -5.65
C ASP A 133 -8.45 5.89 -6.24
N LEU A 134 -7.34 5.15 -6.19
CA LEU A 134 -7.24 3.82 -6.79
C LEU A 134 -6.87 2.78 -5.75
N SER A 135 -7.74 1.79 -5.55
CA SER A 135 -7.50 0.63 -4.70
C SER A 135 -7.63 -0.66 -5.50
N ILE A 136 -6.54 -1.42 -5.58
CA ILE A 136 -6.47 -2.66 -6.35
C ILE A 136 -5.72 -3.73 -5.55
N ASN A 137 -6.43 -4.79 -5.15
CA ASN A 137 -5.86 -5.82 -4.31
C ASN A 137 -6.10 -7.23 -4.86
N SER A 138 -5.24 -8.17 -4.46
CA SER A 138 -5.43 -9.61 -4.68
C SER A 138 -5.44 -10.05 -6.16
N ILE A 139 -4.55 -9.46 -6.94
CA ILE A 139 -4.31 -9.78 -8.36
C ILE A 139 -3.18 -10.81 -8.48
N VAL A 140 -3.44 -11.82 -9.30
CA VAL A 140 -2.48 -12.86 -9.70
C VAL A 140 -2.32 -12.85 -11.22
N GLY A 141 -1.26 -13.47 -11.76
CA GLY A 141 -0.98 -13.49 -13.20
C GLY A 141 -0.62 -12.15 -13.86
N THR A 142 -0.76 -11.02 -13.16
CA THR A 142 -0.37 -9.70 -13.67
C THR A 142 1.05 -9.36 -13.23
N LYS A 143 1.98 -9.34 -14.19
CA LYS A 143 3.41 -9.11 -13.91
C LYS A 143 3.81 -7.64 -13.86
N ALA A 144 3.11 -6.78 -14.59
CA ALA A 144 3.41 -5.36 -14.65
C ALA A 144 2.13 -4.56 -14.54
N LEU A 145 2.16 -3.49 -13.75
CA LEU A 145 1.08 -2.54 -13.62
C LEU A 145 1.61 -1.15 -14.00
N ASP A 146 1.22 -0.67 -15.17
CA ASP A 146 1.52 0.68 -15.65
C ASP A 146 0.35 1.60 -15.32
N LEU A 147 0.52 2.45 -14.30
CA LEU A 147 -0.43 3.50 -13.95
C LEU A 147 -0.02 4.86 -14.55
N SER A 148 1.23 4.98 -15.02
CA SER A 148 1.77 6.20 -15.61
C SER A 148 0.99 6.61 -16.87
N SER A 149 0.56 5.64 -17.68
CA SER A 149 -0.30 5.87 -18.83
C SER A 149 -1.78 5.90 -18.49
N SER A 150 -2.19 5.16 -17.45
CA SER A 150 -3.60 4.89 -17.18
C SER A 150 -4.25 5.93 -16.28
N CYS A 151 -3.57 6.37 -15.22
CA CYS A 151 -4.15 7.24 -14.20
C CYS A 151 -3.23 8.44 -13.88
N PRO A 152 -2.91 9.33 -14.85
CA PRO A 152 -1.87 10.35 -14.68
C PRO A 152 -2.15 11.41 -13.61
N ASN A 153 -3.41 11.52 -13.15
CA ASN A 153 -3.87 12.50 -12.17
C ASN A 153 -4.27 11.87 -10.82
N VAL A 154 -3.98 10.58 -10.61
CA VAL A 154 -4.29 9.89 -9.36
C VAL A 154 -3.56 10.55 -8.19
N LYS A 155 -4.26 10.67 -7.07
CA LYS A 155 -3.77 11.27 -5.82
C LYS A 155 -3.41 10.22 -4.79
N THR A 156 -4.22 9.17 -4.69
CA THR A 156 -3.99 8.06 -3.75
C THR A 156 -3.96 6.73 -4.49
N ILE A 157 -2.93 5.94 -4.19
CA ILE A 157 -2.79 4.58 -4.71
C ILE A 157 -2.67 3.63 -3.53
N ASN A 158 -3.55 2.63 -3.47
CA ASN A 158 -3.43 1.50 -2.57
C ASN A 158 -3.43 0.22 -3.42
N VAL A 159 -2.28 -0.44 -3.50
CA VAL A 159 -2.11 -1.67 -4.26
C VAL A 159 -1.50 -2.71 -3.34
N GLY A 160 -2.12 -3.89 -3.24
CA GLY A 160 -1.67 -4.86 -2.26
C GLY A 160 -2.00 -6.30 -2.59
N ASN A 161 -1.29 -7.22 -1.94
CA ASN A 161 -1.51 -8.67 -2.04
C ASN A 161 -1.41 -9.21 -3.48
N ASN A 162 -0.50 -8.68 -4.29
CA ASN A 162 -0.31 -9.15 -5.67
C ASN A 162 0.92 -10.06 -5.75
N ALA A 163 0.68 -11.37 -5.85
CA ALA A 163 1.71 -12.41 -5.74
C ALA A 163 2.67 -12.48 -6.95
N ASP A 164 2.20 -12.03 -8.11
CA ASP A 164 2.92 -12.14 -9.39
C ASP A 164 3.45 -10.80 -9.92
N LEU A 165 3.14 -9.70 -9.24
CA LEU A 165 3.51 -8.37 -9.69
C LEU A 165 5.02 -8.16 -9.54
N GLU A 166 5.71 -8.00 -10.66
CA GLU A 166 7.16 -7.82 -10.77
C GLU A 166 7.54 -6.34 -10.91
N GLN A 167 6.65 -5.54 -11.53
CA GLN A 167 6.91 -4.13 -11.83
C GLN A 167 5.67 -3.24 -11.62
N ILE A 168 5.89 -2.05 -11.08
CA ILE A 168 4.91 -0.97 -11.03
C ILE A 168 5.53 0.28 -11.64
N ASP A 169 4.82 0.92 -12.56
CA ASP A 169 5.20 2.21 -13.14
C ASP A 169 4.16 3.28 -12.78
N ILE A 170 4.59 4.25 -11.96
CA ILE A 170 3.79 5.42 -11.58
C ILE A 170 4.48 6.72 -12.01
N SER A 171 5.48 6.64 -12.89
CA SER A 171 6.40 7.74 -13.22
C SER A 171 5.76 9.03 -13.74
N ARG A 172 4.50 8.97 -14.16
CA ARG A 172 3.72 10.10 -14.70
C ARG A 172 2.45 10.41 -13.90
N CYS A 173 2.29 9.82 -12.71
CA CYS A 173 1.20 10.12 -11.77
C CYS A 173 1.48 11.44 -11.04
N SER A 174 1.44 12.55 -11.77
CA SER A 174 1.96 13.86 -11.31
C SER A 174 1.25 14.48 -10.10
N LYS A 175 0.04 14.01 -9.78
CA LYS A 175 -0.77 14.49 -8.66
C LYS A 175 -0.72 13.57 -7.43
N LEU A 176 0.15 12.56 -7.44
CA LEU A 176 0.24 11.58 -6.37
C LEU A 176 0.66 12.27 -5.06
N GLU A 177 -0.12 12.04 -4.01
CA GLU A 177 0.04 12.59 -2.66
C GLU A 177 0.35 11.49 -1.64
N SER A 178 -0.17 10.27 -1.87
CA SER A 178 0.03 9.10 -1.01
C SER A 178 0.06 7.80 -1.82
N ILE A 179 0.98 6.90 -1.46
CA ILE A 179 1.04 5.55 -2.03
C ILE A 179 1.27 4.49 -0.95
N GLN A 180 0.48 3.42 -1.05
CA GLN A 180 0.58 2.22 -0.24
C GLN A 180 0.75 1.01 -1.15
N LEU A 181 1.87 0.31 -0.99
CA LEU A 181 2.23 -0.93 -1.65
C LEU A 181 2.54 -1.96 -0.57
N TYR A 182 1.79 -3.06 -0.50
CA TYR A 182 2.04 -4.08 0.53
C TYR A 182 1.86 -5.50 -0.02
N THR A 183 2.74 -6.41 0.40
CA THR A 183 2.68 -7.82 0.03
C THR A 183 2.79 -8.02 -1.50
N HIS A 184 3.96 -7.70 -2.04
CA HIS A 184 4.33 -7.94 -3.44
C HIS A 184 5.63 -8.74 -3.54
N PRO A 185 5.61 -10.05 -3.23
CA PRO A 185 6.83 -10.83 -3.03
C PRO A 185 7.74 -10.92 -4.27
N LYS A 186 7.23 -10.62 -5.47
CA LYS A 186 8.02 -10.60 -6.71
C LYS A 186 8.35 -9.20 -7.23
N LEU A 187 7.89 -8.14 -6.56
CA LEU A 187 8.09 -6.75 -7.03
C LEU A 187 9.56 -6.39 -6.89
N THR A 188 10.23 -6.23 -8.02
CA THR A 188 11.66 -5.93 -8.12
C THR A 188 11.93 -4.56 -8.75
N SER A 189 10.91 -3.93 -9.35
CA SER A 189 11.00 -2.61 -9.95
C SER A 189 9.80 -1.74 -9.57
N LEU A 190 10.05 -0.64 -8.87
CA LEU A 190 9.10 0.44 -8.66
C LEU A 190 9.63 1.71 -9.32
N LYS A 191 8.98 2.16 -10.38
CA LYS A 191 9.33 3.40 -11.06
C LYS A 191 8.47 4.54 -10.50
N LEU A 192 8.99 5.23 -9.49
CA LEU A 192 8.33 6.37 -8.87
C LEU A 192 8.28 7.58 -9.82
N GLY A 193 9.40 8.01 -10.40
CA GLY A 193 9.45 9.28 -11.15
C GLY A 193 9.40 10.49 -10.22
N ALA A 194 9.03 11.67 -10.75
CA ALA A 194 9.01 12.91 -9.97
C ALA A 194 7.59 13.25 -9.50
N HIS A 195 7.41 13.36 -8.18
CA HIS A 195 6.12 13.69 -7.55
C HIS A 195 6.27 14.87 -6.59
N PRO A 196 5.90 16.09 -7.00
CA PRO A 196 6.12 17.30 -6.19
C PRO A 196 5.22 17.40 -4.95
N LYS A 197 4.24 16.50 -4.80
CA LYS A 197 3.26 16.50 -3.71
C LYS A 197 3.24 15.20 -2.89
N LEU A 198 4.10 14.23 -3.21
CA LEU A 198 4.11 12.96 -2.51
C LEU A 198 4.71 13.15 -1.11
N ILE A 199 3.87 13.01 -0.08
CA ILE A 199 4.26 13.22 1.32
C ILE A 199 4.65 11.91 1.98
N GLY A 200 3.92 10.84 1.67
CA GLY A 200 4.06 9.55 2.34
C GLY A 200 4.14 8.38 1.37
N LEU A 201 5.07 7.45 1.64
CA LEU A 201 5.22 6.19 0.92
C LEU A 201 5.31 5.02 1.90
N TYR A 202 4.38 4.08 1.73
CA TYR A 202 4.38 2.80 2.45
C TYR A 202 4.61 1.70 1.41
N CYS A 203 5.71 0.97 1.54
CA CYS A 203 6.14 -0.05 0.59
C CYS A 203 6.75 -1.24 1.33
N THR A 204 5.93 -2.23 1.67
CA THR A 204 6.33 -3.36 2.53
C THR A 204 6.13 -4.71 1.84
N GLY A 205 6.92 -5.71 2.21
CA GLY A 205 6.78 -7.07 1.69
C GLY A 205 7.06 -7.18 0.19
N THR A 206 8.06 -6.47 -0.31
CA THR A 206 8.52 -6.47 -1.70
C THR A 206 9.86 -7.18 -1.87
N SER A 207 10.29 -7.36 -3.12
CA SER A 207 11.63 -7.87 -3.48
C SER A 207 12.54 -6.77 -4.04
N LEU A 208 12.26 -5.51 -3.74
CA LEU A 208 13.10 -4.38 -4.14
C LEU A 208 14.49 -4.51 -3.50
N ARG A 209 15.53 -4.20 -4.28
CA ARG A 209 16.92 -4.10 -3.78
C ARG A 209 17.33 -2.67 -3.47
N THR A 210 16.78 -1.74 -4.25
CA THR A 210 17.01 -0.31 -4.15
C THR A 210 15.67 0.41 -4.19
N LEU A 211 15.53 1.46 -3.41
CA LEU A 211 14.40 2.37 -3.45
C LEU A 211 14.92 3.81 -3.56
N SER A 212 14.47 4.55 -4.57
CA SER A 212 14.97 5.88 -4.87
C SER A 212 13.90 6.93 -4.61
N PHE A 213 14.19 7.90 -3.74
CA PHE A 213 13.34 9.03 -3.39
C PHE A 213 13.81 10.34 -4.04
N LYS A 214 14.75 10.25 -5.00
CA LYS A 214 15.23 11.42 -5.74
C LYS A 214 14.09 12.11 -6.49
N GLY A 215 14.09 13.44 -6.46
CA GLY A 215 13.04 14.26 -7.08
C GLY A 215 11.70 14.26 -6.34
N LEU A 216 11.68 13.89 -5.04
CA LEU A 216 10.49 13.87 -4.19
C LEU A 216 10.63 14.89 -3.03
N PRO A 217 10.54 16.21 -3.32
CA PRO A 217 10.91 17.27 -2.36
C PRO A 217 10.04 17.33 -1.09
N GLU A 218 8.78 16.87 -1.19
CA GLU A 218 7.80 16.92 -0.09
C GLU A 218 7.71 15.61 0.71
N MET A 219 8.51 14.59 0.40
CA MET A 219 8.48 13.31 1.11
C MET A 219 8.91 13.51 2.58
N ARG A 220 8.06 13.10 3.53
CA ARG A 220 8.28 13.23 4.99
C ARG A 220 8.22 11.90 5.74
N GLU A 221 7.31 11.01 5.33
CA GLU A 221 6.96 9.79 6.05
C GLU A 221 7.17 8.57 5.16
N ILE A 222 8.12 7.71 5.54
CA ILE A 222 8.50 6.57 4.73
C ILE A 222 8.44 5.32 5.60
N ASP A 223 7.68 4.33 5.15
CA ASP A 223 7.76 2.96 5.64
C ASP A 223 8.15 2.05 4.48
N CYS A 224 9.40 1.61 4.49
CA CYS A 224 9.93 0.59 3.58
C CYS A 224 10.36 -0.68 4.34
N SER A 225 9.73 -0.94 5.48
CA SER A 225 10.02 -2.10 6.31
C SER A 225 9.65 -3.43 5.64
N ASN A 226 10.20 -4.53 6.17
CA ASN A 226 9.89 -5.89 5.74
C ASN A 226 10.18 -6.13 4.24
N ASN A 227 11.25 -5.54 3.73
CA ASN A 227 11.77 -5.79 2.39
C ASN A 227 13.11 -6.54 2.49
N PRO A 228 13.10 -7.89 2.52
CA PRO A 228 14.27 -8.69 2.89
C PRO A 228 15.45 -8.59 1.92
N ASN A 229 15.26 -7.96 0.75
CA ASN A 229 16.29 -7.73 -0.25
C ASN A 229 16.73 -6.26 -0.34
N LEU A 230 16.04 -5.33 0.33
CA LEU A 230 16.30 -3.89 0.24
C LEU A 230 17.57 -3.56 1.01
N SER A 231 18.60 -3.13 0.28
CA SER A 231 19.92 -2.85 0.85
C SER A 231 20.40 -1.43 0.60
N THR A 232 19.67 -0.65 -0.20
CA THR A 232 20.09 0.70 -0.60
C THR A 232 18.88 1.62 -0.74
N ILE A 233 18.99 2.82 -0.17
CA ILE A 233 18.08 3.94 -0.42
C ILE A 233 18.87 5.02 -1.15
N GLU A 234 18.26 5.62 -2.15
CA GLU A 234 18.81 6.79 -2.83
C GLU A 234 17.94 8.00 -2.51
N VAL A 235 18.57 9.12 -2.14
CA VAL A 235 17.91 10.39 -1.82
C VAL A 235 18.69 11.52 -2.49
N ASP A 236 18.10 12.71 -2.55
CA ASP A 236 18.80 13.94 -2.88
C ASP A 236 19.48 14.53 -1.63
N ASP A 237 20.52 15.34 -1.82
CA ASP A 237 21.19 16.04 -0.72
C ASP A 237 20.22 16.98 0.00
N GLY A 238 20.18 16.92 1.34
CA GLY A 238 19.34 17.79 2.15
C GLY A 238 17.87 17.38 2.19
N GLN A 239 17.53 16.15 1.77
CA GLN A 239 16.17 15.64 1.78
C GLN A 239 15.55 15.72 3.17
N GLN A 240 14.40 16.38 3.32
CA GLN A 240 13.74 16.59 4.61
C GLN A 240 12.81 15.43 4.98
N ILE A 241 13.35 14.30 5.45
CA ILE A 241 12.55 13.15 5.92
C ILE A 241 12.42 13.22 7.44
N GLY A 242 11.19 13.20 7.94
CA GLY A 242 10.90 13.28 9.37
C GLY A 242 10.86 11.91 10.05
N ALA A 243 10.26 10.92 9.40
CA ALA A 243 10.11 9.57 9.92
C ALA A 243 10.47 8.53 8.85
N LEU A 244 11.38 7.61 9.21
CA LEU A 244 11.84 6.53 8.34
C LEU A 244 11.82 5.18 9.06
N LEU A 245 10.97 4.29 8.59
CA LEU A 245 10.84 2.92 9.05
C LEU A 245 11.41 1.99 7.96
N CYS A 246 12.55 1.36 8.25
CA CYS A 246 13.29 0.52 7.31
C CYS A 246 13.80 -0.77 7.99
N TYR A 247 13.05 -1.26 8.97
CA TYR A 247 13.37 -2.46 9.74
C TYR A 247 13.10 -3.75 8.94
N SER A 248 13.73 -4.85 9.35
CA SER A 248 13.62 -6.17 8.69
C SER A 248 13.95 -6.13 7.19
N CYS A 249 15.05 -5.45 6.84
CA CYS A 249 15.57 -5.32 5.48
C CYS A 249 16.97 -5.96 5.37
N ALA A 250 17.77 -5.56 4.37
CA ALA A 250 19.12 -6.09 4.13
C ALA A 250 20.22 -5.01 4.23
N PHE A 251 19.99 -3.93 4.98
CA PHE A 251 20.97 -2.85 5.13
C PHE A 251 22.19 -3.33 5.93
N LYS A 252 23.38 -3.09 5.37
CA LYS A 252 24.68 -3.33 6.04
C LYS A 252 25.35 -2.03 6.50
N ASN A 253 25.00 -0.93 5.86
CA ASN A 253 25.32 0.44 6.23
C ASN A 253 24.13 1.34 5.87
N MET A 254 24.18 2.59 6.30
CA MET A 254 23.15 3.59 6.03
C MET A 254 23.76 4.95 5.69
N ASP A 255 24.83 4.98 4.92
CA ASP A 255 25.56 6.20 4.53
C ASP A 255 24.65 7.22 3.82
N TRP A 256 23.55 6.75 3.23
CA TRP A 256 22.52 7.61 2.64
C TRP A 256 21.77 8.49 3.67
N LEU A 257 21.88 8.20 4.98
CA LEU A 257 21.33 9.04 6.05
C LEU A 257 22.03 10.41 6.12
N ASP A 258 23.28 10.53 5.67
CA ASP A 258 24.03 11.80 5.66
C ASP A 258 23.39 12.85 4.74
N HIS A 259 22.61 12.39 3.76
CA HIS A 259 21.89 13.23 2.82
C HIS A 259 20.48 13.61 3.35
N ILE A 260 20.06 13.06 4.48
CA ILE A 260 18.75 13.29 5.08
C ILE A 260 18.87 14.30 6.22
N THR A 261 18.06 15.36 6.14
CA THR A 261 17.90 16.36 7.20
C THR A 261 16.53 16.25 7.86
N GLY A 262 16.41 16.71 9.11
CA GLY A 262 15.12 16.72 9.81
C GLY A 262 14.65 15.38 10.38
N LEU A 263 15.46 14.33 10.31
CA LEU A 263 15.13 13.01 10.84
C LEU A 263 14.82 13.08 12.33
N SER A 264 13.57 12.76 12.67
CA SER A 264 13.05 12.73 14.04
C SER A 264 12.74 11.32 14.54
N GLU A 265 12.48 10.39 13.62
CA GLU A 265 12.21 8.99 13.92
C GLU A 265 12.94 8.08 12.93
N LEU A 266 13.74 7.15 13.46
CA LEU A 266 14.39 6.10 12.70
C LEU A 266 14.13 4.74 13.35
N ALA A 267 13.51 3.83 12.60
CA ALA A 267 13.37 2.43 12.98
C ALA A 267 14.10 1.54 11.95
N CYS A 268 15.31 1.11 12.28
CA CYS A 268 16.20 0.31 11.44
C CYS A 268 16.55 -1.06 12.05
N HIS A 269 15.74 -1.55 13.00
CA HIS A 269 15.97 -2.82 13.66
C HIS A 269 15.87 -4.04 12.72
N GLY A 270 16.53 -5.15 13.07
CA GLY A 270 16.46 -6.37 12.24
C GLY A 270 17.18 -6.23 10.89
N ASN A 271 18.25 -5.45 10.83
CA ASN A 271 19.13 -5.32 9.67
C ASN A 271 20.48 -6.00 9.96
N GLN A 272 21.51 -5.70 9.16
CA GLN A 272 22.86 -6.26 9.27
C GLN A 272 23.91 -5.17 9.52
N LEU A 273 23.51 -4.07 10.18
CA LEU A 273 24.38 -2.92 10.43
C LEU A 273 25.51 -3.27 11.39
N THR A 274 26.75 -2.91 11.06
CA THR A 274 27.92 -3.06 11.96
C THR A 274 28.29 -1.77 12.68
N GLU A 275 27.91 -0.63 12.11
CA GLU A 275 28.08 0.70 12.68
C GLU A 275 26.89 1.58 12.28
N LEU A 276 26.61 2.58 13.11
CA LEU A 276 25.57 3.57 12.85
C LEU A 276 25.99 4.89 13.49
N ASP A 277 26.23 5.91 12.68
CA ASP A 277 26.52 7.26 13.12
C ASP A 277 25.34 8.18 12.79
N LEU A 278 24.73 8.75 13.82
CA LEU A 278 23.61 9.69 13.74
C LEU A 278 23.98 11.03 14.40
N SER A 279 25.27 11.29 14.63
CA SER A 279 25.75 12.50 15.29
C SER A 279 25.32 13.79 14.57
N ALA A 280 25.10 13.72 13.25
CA ALA A 280 24.65 14.81 12.40
C ALA A 280 23.11 15.00 12.34
N HIS A 281 22.32 14.25 13.12
CA HIS A 281 20.84 14.28 13.09
C HIS A 281 20.23 14.92 14.36
N PRO A 282 20.37 16.24 14.61
CA PRO A 282 20.03 16.90 15.88
C PRO A 282 18.54 16.92 16.25
N TYR A 283 17.66 16.46 15.36
CA TYR A 283 16.22 16.39 15.60
C TYR A 283 15.75 14.98 15.99
N LEU A 284 16.66 13.99 15.99
CA LEU A 284 16.32 12.59 16.25
C LEU A 284 15.73 12.44 17.66
N ALA A 285 14.47 12.05 17.72
CA ALA A 285 13.70 11.86 18.94
C ALA A 285 13.52 10.38 19.30
N TYR A 286 13.35 9.53 18.30
CA TYR A 286 13.17 8.09 18.44
C TYR A 286 14.19 7.36 17.56
N LEU A 287 14.94 6.44 18.16
CA LEU A 287 15.81 5.51 17.47
C LEU A 287 15.53 4.08 17.93
N ASN A 288 15.25 3.21 16.98
CA ASN A 288 15.28 1.76 17.20
C ASN A 288 16.21 1.09 16.19
N CYS A 289 17.42 0.79 16.64
CA CYS A 289 18.47 0.09 15.91
C CYS A 289 18.77 -1.30 16.49
N SER A 290 17.83 -1.85 17.27
CA SER A 290 17.96 -3.17 17.90
C SER A 290 18.10 -4.31 16.88
N ASN A 291 18.54 -5.49 17.32
CA ASN A 291 18.65 -6.67 16.45
C ASN A 291 19.50 -6.40 15.19
N ASN A 292 20.68 -5.83 15.38
CA ASN A 292 21.69 -5.58 14.35
C ASN A 292 23.03 -6.22 14.78
N GLN A 293 24.13 -5.82 14.17
CA GLN A 293 25.49 -6.28 14.49
C GLN A 293 26.37 -5.12 14.96
N LEU A 294 25.77 -4.07 15.54
CA LEU A 294 26.46 -2.82 15.84
C LEU A 294 27.57 -3.05 16.87
N THR A 295 28.80 -2.70 16.51
CA THR A 295 29.94 -2.57 17.43
C THR A 295 30.19 -1.12 17.82
N ARG A 296 29.62 -0.16 17.06
CA ARG A 296 29.65 1.27 17.35
C ARG A 296 28.29 1.90 17.06
N LEU A 297 27.85 2.78 17.94
CA LEU A 297 26.64 3.59 17.80
C LEU A 297 26.92 5.01 18.28
N SER A 298 26.76 5.99 17.40
CA SER A 298 26.83 7.42 17.76
C SER A 298 25.46 8.05 17.58
N ILE A 299 25.03 8.83 18.57
CA ILE A 299 23.74 9.54 18.59
C ILE A 299 24.00 11.05 18.67
N PRO A 300 23.04 11.91 18.27
CA PRO A 300 23.22 13.34 18.42
C PRO A 300 23.24 13.73 19.90
N THR A 301 24.12 14.67 20.27
CA THR A 301 24.20 15.23 21.63
C THR A 301 23.05 16.19 21.97
N SER A 302 22.19 16.47 20.99
CA SER A 302 21.02 17.34 21.12
C SER A 302 19.96 16.76 22.07
N LYS A 303 19.25 17.63 22.80
CA LYS A 303 18.18 17.25 23.75
C LYS A 303 16.91 16.64 23.11
N SER A 304 16.93 16.36 21.81
CA SER A 304 15.78 15.86 21.06
C SER A 304 15.51 14.38 21.33
N THR A 305 16.55 13.56 21.53
CA THR A 305 16.43 12.11 21.67
C THR A 305 15.77 11.74 22.99
N ARG A 306 14.64 11.02 22.89
CA ARG A 306 13.80 10.60 24.03
C ARG A 306 13.77 9.09 24.19
N GLN A 307 13.86 8.35 23.10
CA GLN A 307 13.78 6.90 23.13
C GLN A 307 14.87 6.28 22.26
N LEU A 308 15.63 5.38 22.87
CA LEU A 308 16.74 4.67 22.25
C LEU A 308 16.63 3.16 22.52
N ALA A 309 16.44 2.37 21.47
CA ALA A 309 16.53 0.92 21.54
C ALA A 309 17.74 0.44 20.72
N CYS A 310 18.79 0.01 21.42
CA CYS A 310 20.02 -0.55 20.86
C CYS A 310 20.33 -1.98 21.38
N HIS A 311 19.36 -2.62 22.03
CA HIS A 311 19.46 -4.01 22.51
C HIS A 311 19.71 -5.01 21.38
N SER A 312 20.22 -6.20 21.72
CA SER A 312 20.50 -7.31 20.80
C SER A 312 21.44 -6.87 19.66
N ASN A 313 22.59 -6.29 20.02
CA ASN A 313 23.66 -5.85 19.13
C ASN A 313 25.01 -6.49 19.54
N ARG A 314 26.14 -5.90 19.14
CA ARG A 314 27.51 -6.34 19.46
C ARG A 314 28.29 -5.27 20.23
N LEU A 315 27.60 -4.38 20.95
CA LEU A 315 28.24 -3.29 21.72
C LEU A 315 28.93 -3.86 22.96
N ASP A 316 30.24 -3.65 23.07
CA ASP A 316 30.99 -3.98 24.28
C ASP A 316 30.79 -2.92 25.38
N ALA A 317 31.35 -3.16 26.56
CA ALA A 317 31.15 -2.28 27.72
C ALA A 317 31.68 -0.86 27.47
N ASN A 318 32.80 -0.74 26.75
CA ASN A 318 33.38 0.56 26.40
C ASN A 318 32.46 1.33 25.46
N SER A 319 31.92 0.66 24.43
CA SER A 319 31.01 1.27 23.45
C SER A 319 29.69 1.70 24.10
N LEU A 320 29.18 0.92 25.06
CA LEU A 320 28.02 1.30 25.86
C LEU A 320 28.30 2.50 26.75
N ASN A 321 29.44 2.53 27.44
CA ASN A 321 29.83 3.67 28.28
C ASN A 321 29.97 4.96 27.46
N GLU A 322 30.64 4.89 26.30
CA GLU A 322 30.75 6.02 25.37
C GLU A 322 29.37 6.52 24.90
N LEU A 323 28.45 5.59 24.60
CA LEU A 323 27.06 5.94 24.28
C LEU A 323 26.39 6.65 25.46
N PHE A 324 26.53 6.14 26.69
CA PHE A 324 25.92 6.71 27.89
C PHE A 324 26.43 8.12 28.20
N GLU A 325 27.74 8.36 28.05
CA GLU A 325 28.37 9.67 28.22
C GLU A 325 27.81 10.70 27.23
N ASN A 326 27.48 10.24 26.01
CA ASN A 326 26.93 11.07 24.93
C ASN A 326 25.40 11.24 24.97
N LEU A 327 24.69 10.54 25.86
CA LEU A 327 23.26 10.76 26.04
C LEU A 327 22.97 12.23 26.41
N PRO A 328 21.86 12.81 25.94
CA PRO A 328 21.41 14.10 26.43
C PRO A 328 21.27 14.13 27.95
N ASP A 329 21.83 15.16 28.61
CA ASP A 329 21.65 15.37 30.04
C ASP A 329 20.26 15.95 30.33
N MET A 330 19.41 15.09 30.88
CA MET A 330 18.02 15.36 31.24
C MET A 330 17.80 15.30 32.75
N SER A 331 18.87 15.28 33.56
CA SER A 331 18.81 15.23 35.02
C SER A 331 17.99 16.37 35.64
N SER A 332 17.95 17.54 34.99
CA SER A 332 17.15 18.70 35.42
C SER A 332 15.68 18.67 34.99
N PHE A 333 15.27 17.71 34.15
CA PHE A 333 13.92 17.63 33.57
C PHE A 333 13.13 16.49 34.21
N VAL A 334 12.52 16.77 35.35
CA VAL A 334 11.66 15.80 36.06
C VAL A 334 10.20 16.14 35.76
N THR A 335 9.66 15.64 34.65
CA THR A 335 8.21 15.70 34.39
C THR A 335 7.66 14.28 34.21
N PRO A 336 6.55 13.90 34.88
CA PRO A 336 5.99 12.55 34.80
C PRO A 336 5.62 12.09 33.36
N THR A 337 5.39 13.06 32.46
CA THR A 337 4.91 12.85 31.10
C THR A 337 6.00 12.68 30.04
N LEU A 338 7.23 13.18 30.28
CA LEU A 338 8.38 12.98 29.39
C LEU A 338 9.34 11.98 30.04
N GLN A 339 9.37 10.77 29.51
CA GLN A 339 10.26 9.71 29.99
C GLN A 339 11.32 9.44 28.93
N PHE A 340 12.59 9.67 29.31
CA PHE A 340 13.76 9.31 28.51
C PHE A 340 14.06 7.84 28.76
N ARG A 341 14.11 7.03 27.70
CA ARG A 341 14.20 5.58 27.82
C ARG A 341 15.30 5.01 26.94
N ILE A 342 16.12 4.15 27.53
CA ILE A 342 17.16 3.39 26.83
C ILE A 342 17.00 1.89 27.06
N SER A 343 17.14 1.10 26.00
CA SER A 343 17.17 -0.36 26.03
C SER A 343 18.45 -0.86 25.36
N TYR A 344 19.31 -1.56 26.11
CA TYR A 344 20.61 -2.04 25.63
C TYR A 344 20.91 -3.51 25.98
N TYR A 345 19.93 -4.27 26.50
CA TYR A 345 20.11 -5.68 26.87
C TYR A 345 20.54 -6.56 25.67
N ASP A 346 20.98 -7.81 25.92
CA ASP A 346 21.50 -8.73 24.91
C ASP A 346 22.72 -8.18 24.12
N ASN A 347 23.45 -7.21 24.69
CA ASN A 347 24.75 -6.77 24.19
C ASN A 347 25.87 -7.44 25.00
N PRO A 348 27.03 -7.74 24.39
CA PRO A 348 28.14 -8.36 25.11
C PRO A 348 28.65 -7.49 26.28
N GLY A 349 28.53 -6.16 26.18
CA GLY A 349 28.91 -5.23 27.24
C GLY A 349 27.90 -5.03 28.36
N GLU A 350 26.69 -5.61 28.28
CA GLU A 350 25.57 -5.29 29.17
C GLU A 350 25.89 -5.44 30.66
N LYS A 351 26.68 -6.46 31.03
CA LYS A 351 26.99 -6.77 32.44
C LYS A 351 28.15 -5.94 33.00
N ASP A 352 29.02 -5.46 32.13
CA ASP A 352 30.30 -4.84 32.51
C ASP A 352 30.31 -3.32 32.28
N CYS A 353 29.25 -2.76 31.69
CA CYS A 353 29.09 -1.32 31.48
C CYS A 353 28.71 -0.58 32.78
N ASP A 354 29.01 0.71 32.84
CA ASP A 354 28.60 1.63 33.91
C ASP A 354 27.26 2.29 33.56
N ALA A 355 26.18 1.56 33.85
CA ALA A 355 24.82 2.01 33.56
C ALA A 355 24.38 3.24 34.41
N ASP A 356 25.09 3.51 35.52
CA ASP A 356 24.78 4.67 36.37
C ASP A 356 25.02 5.99 35.62
N ILE A 357 25.90 6.00 34.61
CA ILE A 357 26.11 7.16 33.73
C ILE A 357 24.78 7.58 33.07
N ALA A 358 24.04 6.62 32.50
CA ALA A 358 22.75 6.91 31.86
C ALA A 358 21.70 7.39 32.88
N VAL A 359 21.63 6.73 34.04
CA VAL A 359 20.68 7.07 35.13
C VAL A 359 20.94 8.47 35.67
N GLN A 360 22.21 8.83 35.92
CA GLN A 360 22.60 10.17 36.41
C GLN A 360 22.24 11.26 35.40
N ARG A 361 22.19 10.94 34.11
CA ARG A 361 21.75 11.84 33.03
C ARG A 361 20.23 11.87 32.85
N GLY A 362 19.47 11.21 33.73
CA GLY A 362 18.00 11.22 33.73
C GLY A 362 17.34 10.19 32.83
N TRP A 363 18.07 9.17 32.37
CA TRP A 363 17.53 8.11 31.51
C TRP A 363 17.01 6.92 32.33
N THR A 364 15.86 6.41 31.94
CA THR A 364 15.30 5.16 32.48
C THR A 364 15.76 3.99 31.63
N ILE A 365 16.38 2.99 32.26
CA ILE A 365 16.77 1.75 31.59
C ILE A 365 15.55 0.83 31.54
N THR A 366 15.22 0.32 30.35
CA THR A 366 14.14 -0.65 30.16
C THR A 366 14.73 -2.07 30.04
N GLU A 367 14.47 -2.90 31.04
CA GLU A 367 15.20 -4.16 31.28
C GLU A 367 14.62 -5.42 30.60
N SER A 368 13.61 -5.32 29.72
CA SER A 368 13.11 -6.52 29.04
C SER A 368 12.29 -6.26 27.78
N LYS A 369 12.18 -7.29 26.93
CA LYS A 369 11.08 -7.40 25.95
C LYS A 369 9.76 -7.28 26.71
N PRO A 370 8.80 -6.44 26.27
CA PRO A 370 7.44 -6.54 26.78
C PRO A 370 6.96 -7.98 26.62
N ALA A 371 6.42 -8.56 27.69
CA ALA A 371 5.78 -9.86 27.62
C ALA A 371 4.64 -9.78 26.58
N ASN A 372 4.65 -10.69 25.61
CA ASN A 372 3.65 -10.79 24.53
C ASN A 372 2.22 -10.90 25.06
#